data_AF-A0A842KY16-F1
#
_entry.id   AF-A0A842KY16-F1
#
_cell.length_a   1.000
_cell.length_b   1.000
_cell.length_c   1.000
_cell.angle_alpha   90.00
_cell.angle_beta   90.00
_cell.angle_gamma   90.00
#
_symmetry.space_group_name_H-M   'P 1'
#
loop_
_entity.id
_entity.type
_entity.pdbx_description
1 polymer ?
#
loop_
_entity_poly.entity_id
_entity_poly.type
_entity_poly.pdbx_seq_one_letter_code
_entity_poly.pdbx_strand_id
1 'polypeptide(L)' 'MDKEVEIIKKVDRQGRLVLPKEWRKKYAGKSVIVRVEGDTIIIRPRSRIDITKYFDRIEVDLSSDLSDWRAVRRELFEVC' A
#
# COMPACT_ATOMS: atom_id res chain seq x y z
N MET A 1 25.43 3.82 -6.27
CA MET A 1 25.22 4.43 -7.60
C MET A 1 23.99 3.78 -8.22
N ASP A 2 22.85 4.44 -8.14
CA ASP A 2 21.68 4.03 -8.89
C ASP A 2 21.98 4.24 -10.38
N LYS A 3 21.96 3.15 -11.15
CA LYS A 3 22.12 3.22 -12.61
C LYS A 3 20.81 3.70 -13.21
N GLU A 4 20.83 4.88 -13.80
CA GLU A 4 19.76 5.33 -14.68
C GLU A 4 19.83 4.51 -15.98
N VAL A 5 18.74 3.81 -16.31
CA VAL A 5 18.66 2.96 -17.49
C VAL A 5 17.39 3.33 -18.24
N GLU A 6 17.56 3.88 -19.44
CA GLU A 6 16.47 4.17 -20.35
C GLU A 6 16.24 2.99 -21.30
N ILE A 7 15.02 2.47 -21.36
CA ILE A 7 14.67 1.31 -22.17
C ILE A 7 13.44 1.65 -23.01
N ILE A 8 13.61 1.67 -24.33
CA ILE A 8 12.49 1.81 -25.26
C ILE A 8 11.76 0.47 -25.33
N LYS A 9 10.46 0.47 -24.98
CA LYS A 9 9.57 -0.67 -25.11
C LYS A 9 8.41 -0.32 -26.02
N LYS A 10 8.06 -1.25 -26.90
CA LYS A 10 6.82 -1.16 -27.69
C LYS A 10 5.64 -1.48 -26.79
N VAL A 11 4.59 -0.68 -26.94
CA VAL A 11 3.27 -0.97 -26.37
C VAL A 11 2.61 -2.03 -27.25
N ASP A 12 2.00 -3.04 -26.63
CA ASP A 12 1.30 -4.06 -27.41
C ASP A 12 -0.04 -3.57 -27.98
N ARG A 13 -0.71 -4.40 -28.79
CA ARG A 13 -2.01 -4.05 -29.41
C ARG A 13 -3.13 -3.72 -28.41
N GLN A 14 -2.99 -4.12 -27.15
CA GLN A 14 -3.97 -3.87 -26.09
C GLN A 14 -3.57 -2.70 -25.19
N GLY A 15 -2.47 -2.01 -25.49
CA GLY A 15 -2.00 -0.90 -24.65
C GLY A 15 -1.13 -1.33 -23.48
N ARG A 16 -0.69 -2.60 -23.39
CA ARG A 16 0.08 -3.11 -22.23
C ARG A 16 1.56 -2.83 -22.39
N LEU A 17 2.19 -2.41 -21.30
CA LEU A 17 3.64 -2.24 -21.16
C LEU A 17 4.20 -3.38 -20.31
N VAL A 18 5.19 -4.10 -20.84
CA VAL A 18 5.88 -5.16 -20.08
C VAL A 18 7.00 -4.56 -19.24
N LEU A 19 6.82 -4.56 -17.92
CA LEU A 19 7.84 -4.10 -16.99
C LEU A 19 9.07 -5.04 -16.97
N PRO A 20 10.30 -4.50 -16.86
CA PRO A 20 11.53 -5.28 -16.80
C PRO A 20 11.48 -6.37 -15.70
N LYS A 21 11.91 -7.59 -16.05
CA LYS A 21 11.83 -8.77 -15.17
C LYS A 21 12.60 -8.56 -13.86
N GLU A 22 13.83 -8.05 -13.95
CA GLU A 22 14.69 -7.83 -12.78
C GLU A 22 14.13 -6.76 -11.86
N TRP A 23 13.59 -5.67 -12.42
CA TRP A 23 12.91 -4.63 -11.65
C TRP A 23 11.67 -5.18 -10.95
N ARG A 24 10.84 -5.97 -11.65
CA ARG A 24 9.66 -6.61 -11.05
C ARG A 24 10.04 -7.52 -9.90
N LYS A 25 11.05 -8.39 -10.06
CA LYS A 25 11.50 -9.29 -8.98
C LYS A 25 11.99 -8.53 -7.75
N LYS A 26 12.72 -7.44 -7.95
CA LYS A 26 13.35 -6.69 -6.86
C LYS A 26 12.38 -5.75 -6.15
N TYR A 27 11.48 -5.11 -6.88
CA TYR A 27 10.68 -4.00 -6.35
C TYR A 27 9.17 -4.22 -6.45
N ALA A 28 8.68 -4.88 -7.50
CA ALA A 28 7.23 -5.02 -7.70
C ALA A 28 6.68 -6.26 -6.97
N GLY A 29 5.68 -6.05 -6.13
CA GLY A 29 4.87 -7.14 -5.60
C GLY A 29 3.78 -7.60 -6.59
N LYS A 30 2.58 -7.88 -6.08
CA LYS A 30 1.40 -8.20 -6.91
C LYS A 30 0.81 -6.99 -7.65
N SER A 31 1.14 -5.77 -7.22
CA SER A 31 0.61 -4.53 -7.78
C SER A 31 1.63 -3.41 -7.75
N VAL A 32 1.43 -2.42 -8.62
CA VAL A 32 2.22 -1.20 -8.72
C VAL A 32 1.28 0.00 -8.61
N ILE A 33 1.84 1.15 -8.25
CA ILE A 33 1.13 2.42 -8.33
C ILE A 33 1.51 3.05 -9.67
N VAL A 34 0.50 3.38 -10.46
CA VAL A 34 0.64 4.11 -11.72
C VAL A 34 0.09 5.51 -11.48
N ARG A 35 0.92 6.53 -11.66
CA ARG A 35 0.50 7.93 -11.64
C ARG A 35 0.65 8.49 -13.06
N VAL A 36 -0.39 9.18 -13.52
CA VAL A 36 -0.41 9.84 -14.82
C VAL A 36 -0.28 11.34 -14.58
N GLU A 37 0.73 11.95 -15.16
CA GLU A 37 1.05 13.38 -15.09
C GLU A 37 1.19 13.90 -16.52
N GLY A 38 0.08 14.32 -17.13
CA GLY A 38 0.07 14.80 -18.52
C GLY A 38 0.50 13.72 -19.52
N ASP A 39 1.67 13.92 -20.13
CA ASP A 39 2.31 12.99 -21.06
C ASP A 39 3.20 11.93 -20.38
N THR A 40 3.36 12.04 -19.05
CA THR A 40 4.28 11.22 -18.28
C THR A 40 3.52 10.20 -17.43
N ILE A 41 3.97 8.94 -17.46
CA ILE A 41 3.47 7.88 -16.59
C ILE A 41 4.58 7.46 -15.62
N ILE A 42 4.35 7.67 -14.33
CA ILE A 42 5.27 7.27 -13.25
C ILE A 42 4.77 5.96 -12.65
N ILE A 43 5.58 4.91 -12.78
CA ILE A 43 5.29 3.59 -12.20
C ILE A 43 6.21 3.35 -11.00
N ARG A 44 5.63 3.17 -9.81
CA ARG A 44 6.37 2.89 -8.58
C ARG A 44 5.85 1.63 -7.90
N PRO A 45 6.72 0.87 -7.20
CA PRO A 45 6.27 -0.32 -6.48
C PRO A 45 5.25 0.09 -5.41
N ARG A 46 4.17 -0.68 -5.28
CA ARG A 46 3.28 -0.53 -4.13
C ARG A 46 3.94 -1.23 -2.95
N SER A 47 4.59 -0.45 -2.09
CA SER A 47 5.03 -0.95 -0.79
C SER A 47 3.80 -1.50 -0.06
N ARG A 48 3.95 -2.67 0.60
CA ARG A 48 2.93 -3.09 1.56
C ARG A 48 2.86 -1.98 2.60
N ILE A 49 1.68 -1.40 2.79
CA ILE A 49 1.45 -0.51 3.92
C ILE A 49 1.55 -1.42 5.13
N ASP A 50 2.57 -1.24 5.94
CA ASP A 50 2.59 -1.84 7.25
C ASP A 50 1.50 -1.15 8.07
N ILE A 51 0.42 -1.88 8.35
CA ILE A 51 -0.68 -1.41 9.18
C ILE A 51 -0.40 -1.64 10.67
N THR A 52 0.60 -2.47 11.01
CA THR A 52 1.04 -2.73 12.38
C THR A 52 1.49 -1.46 13.07
N LYS A 53 2.08 -0.52 12.31
CA LYS A 53 2.46 0.82 12.81
C LYS A 53 1.30 1.67 13.35
N TYR A 54 0.04 1.24 13.16
CA TYR A 54 -1.14 1.92 13.67
C TYR A 54 -1.82 1.18 14.83
N PHE A 55 -1.38 -0.04 15.17
CA PHE A 55 -2.05 -0.85 16.19
C PHE A 55 -1.96 -0.17 17.56
N ASP A 56 -0.78 0.32 17.92
CA ASP A 56 -0.54 0.98 19.21
C ASP A 56 -0.76 2.50 19.15
N ARG A 57 -1.46 2.99 18.11
CA ARG A 57 -1.70 4.44 17.97
C ARG A 57 -2.87 4.93 18.83
N ILE A 58 -3.72 4.02 19.28
CA ILE A 58 -4.91 4.32 20.08
C ILE A 58 -4.79 3.51 21.37
N GLU A 59 -4.57 4.20 22.48
CA GLU A 59 -4.67 3.65 23.83
C GLU A 59 -5.97 4.17 24.44
N VAL A 60 -6.83 3.25 24.88
CA VAL A 60 -8.08 3.57 25.57
C VAL A 60 -8.16 2.72 26.83
N ASP A 61 -8.33 3.38 27.97
CA ASP A 61 -8.62 2.71 29.22
C ASP A 61 -10.09 2.29 29.24
N LEU A 62 -10.34 0.99 29.17
CA LEU A 62 -11.67 0.41 29.25
C LEU A 62 -11.88 -0.19 30.63
N SER A 63 -13.00 0.14 31.25
CA SER A 63 -13.46 -0.45 32.50
C SER A 63 -14.24 -1.75 32.28
N SER A 64 -14.74 -1.98 31.06
CA SER A 64 -15.47 -3.19 30.68
C SER A 64 -14.58 -4.42 30.59
N ASP A 65 -15.12 -5.59 30.95
CA ASP A 65 -14.49 -6.89 30.69
C ASP A 65 -14.39 -7.11 29.17
N LEU A 66 -13.17 -7.37 28.68
CA LEU A 66 -12.88 -7.66 27.27
C LEU A 66 -13.62 -8.89 26.73
N SER A 67 -14.09 -9.77 27.62
CA SER A 67 -14.89 -10.94 27.28
C SER A 67 -16.34 -10.58 26.90
N ASP A 68 -16.85 -9.43 27.35
CA ASP A 68 -18.16 -8.90 26.96
C ASP A 68 -18.03 -7.83 25.87
N TRP A 69 -18.05 -8.31 24.62
CA TRP A 69 -17.96 -7.45 23.44
C TRP A 69 -19.06 -6.38 23.37
N ARG A 70 -20.26 -6.61 23.93
CA ARG A 70 -21.34 -5.60 23.89
C ARG A 70 -21.07 -4.44 24.84
N ALA A 71 -20.52 -4.72 26.02
CA ALA A 71 -20.12 -3.69 26.98
C ALA A 71 -18.95 -2.88 26.43
N VAL A 72 -17.89 -3.55 25.97
CA VAL A 72 -16.71 -2.92 25.34
C VAL A 72 -17.11 -2.01 24.18
N ARG A 73 -17.98 -2.49 23.28
CA ARG A 73 -18.42 -1.70 22.13
C ARG A 73 -19.18 -0.44 22.56
N ARG A 74 -20.01 -0.51 23.61
CA ARG A 74 -20.76 0.65 24.12
C ARG A 74 -19.80 1.70 24.70
N GLU A 75 -18.88 1.26 25.54
CA GLU A 75 -17.88 2.13 26.17
C GLU A 75 -16.98 2.81 25.12
N LEU A 76 -16.54 2.08 24.08
CA LEU A 76 -15.76 2.67 22.99
C LEU A 76 -16.49 3.78 22.23
N PHE A 77 -17.82 3.71 22.08
CA PHE A 77 -18.62 4.77 21.46
C PHE A 77 -18.84 5.99 22.37
N GLU A 78 -18.66 5.83 23.68
CA GLU A 78 -18.76 6.94 24.63
C GLU A 78 -17.43 7.69 24.74
N VAL A 79 -16.31 7.01 24.50
CA VAL A 79 -14.95 7.56 24.64
C VAL A 79 -14.37 8.11 23.33
N CYS A 80 -14.73 7.56 22.16
CA CYS A 80 -14.28 8.00 20.83
C CYS A 80 -15.35 8.76 20.05
#